data_AF-J9G463-F1
#
_entry.id   AF-J9G463-F1
#
_cell.length_a   1.000
_cell.length_b   1.000
_cell.length_c   1.000
_cell.angle_alpha   90.00
_cell.angle_beta   90.00
_cell.angle_gamma   90.00
#
_symmetry.space_group_name_H-M   'P 1'
#
loop_
_entity.id
_entity.type
_entity.pdbx_description
1 polymer ?
#
loop_
_entity_poly.entity_id
_entity_poly.type
_entity_poly.pdbx_seq_one_letter_code
_entity_poly.pdbx_strand_id
1 'polypeptide(L)'
;KLAKTDMARVATIMNIALQITANLAIAFEPFLPFSMEKLNKMLNVEPLGWNRLGSTDLLEAGHQLGKVELLFEKIEDSVIEAQLQKLQDTKKANEEANYKANPIRENIAFDDFLKLDIRVGTVLECTKVPKADKLLQFRIDDGLEKRTIVSGIAQHYKPEELVGKQVCFIANLAPRNLRASFLRE
;
A
#
# COMPACT_ATOMS: atom_id res chain seq x y z
N LYS A 1 29.79 5.19 -35.36
CA LYS A 1 30.62 6.09 -36.21
C LYS A 1 32.12 5.79 -36.08
N LEU A 2 32.67 5.51 -34.88
CA LEU A 2 34.10 5.19 -34.69
C LEU A 2 34.59 3.87 -35.32
N ALA A 3 33.76 2.82 -35.36
CA ALA A 3 34.17 1.51 -35.89
C ALA A 3 34.59 1.53 -37.37
N LYS A 4 34.13 2.52 -38.14
CA LYS A 4 34.51 2.67 -39.55
C LYS A 4 35.83 3.45 -39.74
N THR A 5 36.34 4.10 -38.70
CA THR A 5 37.47 5.04 -38.77
C THR A 5 38.67 4.61 -37.93
N ASP A 6 38.46 3.95 -36.79
CA ASP A 6 39.54 3.50 -35.91
C ASP A 6 39.09 2.26 -35.11
N MET A 7 39.40 1.08 -35.64
CA MET A 7 39.05 -0.20 -35.02
C MET A 7 39.87 -0.52 -33.78
N ALA A 8 41.11 -0.05 -33.69
CA ALA A 8 41.97 -0.27 -32.54
C ALA A 8 41.39 0.43 -31.30
N ARG A 9 40.94 1.68 -31.47
CA ARG A 9 40.29 2.42 -30.39
C ARG A 9 38.95 1.80 -29.96
N VAL A 10 38.18 1.24 -30.89
CA VAL A 10 36.95 0.49 -30.56
C VAL A 10 37.26 -0.74 -29.73
N ALA A 11 38.31 -1.50 -30.06
CA ALA A 11 38.73 -2.65 -29.25
C ALA A 11 39.05 -2.25 -27.80
N THR A 12 39.78 -1.14 -27.60
CA THR A 12 40.07 -0.62 -26.26
C THR A 12 38.80 -0.23 -25.50
N ILE A 13 37.86 0.46 -26.15
CA ILE A 13 36.59 0.87 -25.52
C ILE A 13 35.76 -0.36 -25.13
N MET A 14 35.65 -1.34 -26.01
CA MET A 14 34.91 -2.58 -25.74
C MET A 14 35.53 -3.36 -24.59
N ASN A 15 36.87 -3.47 -24.55
CA ASN A 15 37.56 -4.10 -23.43
C ASN A 15 37.24 -3.40 -22.11
N ILE A 16 37.39 -2.07 -22.05
CA ILE A 16 37.10 -1.29 -20.83
C ILE A 16 35.63 -1.45 -20.41
N ALA A 17 34.69 -1.39 -21.36
CA ALA A 17 33.27 -1.60 -21.07
C ALA A 17 33.02 -2.98 -20.44
N LEU A 18 33.64 -4.02 -20.97
CA LEU A 18 33.53 -5.38 -20.43
C LEU A 18 34.14 -5.51 -19.02
N GLN A 19 35.30 -4.89 -18.77
CA GLN A 19 35.89 -4.85 -17.41
C GLN A 19 34.96 -4.15 -16.42
N ILE A 20 34.33 -3.04 -16.81
CA ILE A 20 33.36 -2.33 -15.97
C ILE A 20 32.14 -3.21 -15.73
N THR A 21 31.60 -3.87 -16.76
CA THR A 21 30.45 -4.78 -16.62
C THR A 21 30.75 -5.94 -15.67
N ALA A 22 31.93 -6.55 -15.76
CA ALA A 22 32.36 -7.60 -14.83
C ALA A 22 32.47 -7.09 -13.39
N ASN A 23 32.99 -5.87 -13.18
CA ASN A 23 33.03 -5.24 -11.87
C ASN A 23 31.63 -4.93 -11.30
N LEU A 24 30.70 -4.49 -12.15
CA LEU A 24 29.31 -4.27 -11.75
C LEU A 24 28.62 -5.58 -11.34
N ALA A 25 28.94 -6.69 -12.00
CA ALA A 25 28.45 -8.01 -11.61
C ALA A 25 28.84 -8.34 -10.16
N ILE A 26 30.11 -8.10 -9.80
CA ILE A 26 30.61 -8.32 -8.43
C ILE A 26 29.92 -7.37 -7.43
N ALA A 27 29.85 -6.08 -7.75
CA ALA A 27 29.34 -5.05 -6.84
C ALA A 27 27.83 -5.22 -6.53
N PHE A 28 27.05 -5.64 -7.52
CA PHE A 28 25.60 -5.77 -7.39
C PHE A 28 25.13 -7.18 -6.99
N GLU A 29 26.01 -8.18 -6.94
CA GLU A 29 25.70 -9.55 -6.51
C GLU A 29 24.85 -9.63 -5.21
N PRO A 30 25.16 -8.91 -4.10
CA PRO A 30 24.38 -9.00 -2.86
C PRO A 30 23.01 -8.32 -2.94
N PHE A 31 22.78 -7.48 -3.95
CA PHE A 31 21.50 -6.78 -4.13
C PHE A 31 20.64 -7.41 -5.23
N LEU A 32 21.27 -7.97 -6.27
CA LEU A 32 20.64 -8.48 -7.48
C LEU A 32 21.25 -9.84 -7.92
N PRO A 33 21.25 -10.87 -7.05
CA PRO A 33 22.01 -12.10 -7.29
C PRO A 33 21.60 -12.80 -8.60
N PHE A 34 20.30 -12.89 -8.89
CA PHE A 34 19.81 -13.55 -10.10
C PHE A 34 20.17 -12.80 -11.39
N SER A 35 20.14 -11.46 -11.35
CA SER A 35 20.52 -10.66 -12.51
C SER A 35 22.03 -10.73 -12.73
N MET A 36 22.83 -10.71 -11.66
CA MET A 36 24.29 -10.84 -11.78
C MET A 36 24.71 -12.25 -12.20
N GLU A 37 24.00 -13.30 -11.78
CA GLU A 37 24.21 -14.66 -12.30
C GLU A 37 23.98 -14.74 -13.82
N LYS A 38 22.90 -14.12 -14.32
CA LYS A 38 22.67 -13.99 -15.78
C LYS A 38 23.79 -13.22 -16.46
N LEU A 39 24.25 -12.12 -15.86
CA LEU A 39 25.34 -11.31 -16.40
C LEU A 39 26.67 -12.09 -16.44
N ASN A 40 26.99 -12.86 -15.40
CA ASN A 40 28.15 -13.74 -15.34
C ASN A 40 28.09 -14.82 -16.45
N LYS A 41 26.90 -15.39 -16.73
CA LYS A 41 26.67 -16.28 -17.87
C LYS A 41 26.89 -15.60 -19.22
N MET A 42 26.44 -14.36 -19.40
CA MET A 42 26.70 -13.58 -20.63
C MET A 42 28.19 -13.25 -20.79
N LEU A 43 28.88 -12.95 -19.69
CA LEU A 43 30.32 -12.76 -19.67
C LEU A 43 31.10 -14.07 -19.75
N ASN A 44 30.43 -15.22 -19.65
CA ASN A 44 31.04 -16.56 -19.63
C ASN A 44 32.14 -16.71 -18.57
N VAL A 45 31.82 -16.28 -17.35
CA VAL A 45 32.71 -16.39 -16.18
C VAL A 45 31.96 -16.96 -14.99
N GLU A 46 32.70 -17.67 -14.15
CA GLU A 46 32.24 -17.99 -12.79
C GLU A 46 32.26 -16.71 -11.91
N PRO A 47 31.48 -16.67 -10.82
CA PRO A 47 31.48 -15.53 -9.91
C PRO A 47 32.89 -15.16 -9.43
N LEU A 48 33.37 -13.98 -9.85
CA LEU A 48 34.75 -13.53 -9.70
C LEU A 48 35.14 -13.20 -8.24
N GLY A 49 34.15 -13.02 -7.36
CA GLY A 49 34.33 -12.75 -5.94
C GLY A 49 34.66 -11.29 -5.61
N TRP A 50 34.29 -10.87 -4.39
CA TRP A 50 34.46 -9.50 -3.90
C TRP A 50 35.91 -9.04 -3.78
N ASN A 51 36.84 -9.99 -3.63
CA ASN A 51 38.27 -9.76 -3.58
C ASN A 51 38.85 -9.18 -4.90
N ARG A 52 38.17 -9.38 -6.03
CA ARG A 52 38.59 -8.86 -7.33
C ARG A 52 37.83 -7.59 -7.75
N LEU A 53 37.01 -7.03 -6.87
CA LEU A 53 36.30 -5.77 -7.16
C LEU A 53 37.30 -4.63 -7.38
N GLY A 54 37.13 -3.89 -8.47
CA GLY A 54 38.00 -2.80 -8.90
C GLY A 54 39.19 -3.24 -9.77
N SER A 55 39.39 -4.55 -9.99
CA SER A 55 40.42 -5.06 -10.89
C SER A 55 40.12 -4.70 -12.35
N THR A 56 41.17 -4.45 -13.11
CA THR A 56 41.11 -4.09 -14.54
C THR A 56 41.46 -5.25 -15.48
N ASP A 57 41.74 -6.42 -14.91
CA ASP A 57 42.17 -7.66 -15.57
C ASP A 57 41.21 -8.82 -15.28
N LEU A 58 39.91 -8.53 -15.16
CA LEU A 58 38.88 -9.54 -14.89
C LEU A 58 38.61 -10.44 -16.10
N LEU A 59 38.71 -9.87 -17.29
CA LEU A 59 38.53 -10.58 -18.56
C LEU A 59 39.81 -10.48 -19.39
N GLU A 60 40.37 -11.62 -19.76
CA GLU A 60 41.60 -11.67 -20.56
C GLU A 60 41.33 -11.36 -22.04
N ALA A 61 42.34 -10.83 -22.73
CA ALA A 61 42.24 -10.58 -24.16
C ALA A 61 42.08 -11.91 -24.92
N GLY A 62 41.05 -12.01 -25.77
CA GLY A 62 40.70 -13.25 -26.48
C GLY A 62 39.64 -14.10 -25.77
N HIS A 63 39.18 -13.68 -24.58
CA HIS A 63 38.05 -14.31 -23.90
C HIS A 63 36.77 -14.29 -24.75
N GLN A 64 36.07 -15.42 -24.79
CA GLN A 64 34.81 -15.55 -25.53
C GLN A 64 33.62 -15.31 -24.61
N LEU A 65 32.79 -14.34 -24.99
CA LEU A 65 31.53 -14.06 -24.31
C LEU A 65 30.49 -15.16 -24.57
N GLY A 66 29.57 -15.30 -23.63
CA GLY A 66 28.45 -16.22 -23.72
C GLY A 66 27.31 -15.67 -24.58
N LYS A 67 26.17 -16.36 -24.51
CA LYS A 67 24.95 -15.93 -25.20
C LYS A 67 24.37 -14.69 -24.52
N VAL A 68 24.13 -13.63 -25.31
CA VAL A 68 23.49 -12.40 -24.83
C VAL A 68 21.99 -12.61 -24.71
N GLU A 69 21.44 -12.27 -23.55
CA GLU A 69 20.00 -12.31 -23.27
C GLU A 69 19.58 -11.00 -22.59
N LEU A 70 18.27 -10.76 -22.47
CA LEU A 70 17.78 -9.55 -21.84
C LEU A 70 18.03 -9.62 -20.32
N LEU A 71 18.80 -8.66 -19.79
CA LEU A 71 19.17 -8.65 -18.36
C LEU A 71 18.00 -8.24 -17.46
N PHE A 72 17.24 -7.24 -17.90
CA PHE A 72 16.07 -6.73 -17.19
C PHE A 72 14.90 -6.59 -18.15
N GLU A 73 13.78 -7.21 -17.80
CA GLU A 73 12.51 -6.98 -18.47
C GLU A 73 11.89 -5.69 -17.94
N LYS A 74 11.31 -4.89 -18.84
CA LYS A 74 10.57 -3.70 -18.44
C LYS A 74 9.28 -4.17 -17.74
N ILE A 75 9.05 -3.67 -16.54
CA ILE A 75 7.78 -3.88 -15.84
C ILE A 75 6.74 -2.98 -16.52
N GLU A 76 5.73 -3.59 -17.13
CA GLU A 76 4.60 -2.87 -17.71
C GLU A 76 3.54 -2.58 -16.64
N ASP A 77 2.77 -1.51 -16.83
CA ASP A 77 1.77 -1.03 -15.87
C ASP A 77 0.73 -2.11 -15.51
N SER A 78 0.41 -3.00 -16.47
CA SER A 78 -0.52 -4.12 -16.26
C SER A 78 -0.04 -5.13 -15.21
N VAL A 79 1.28 -5.31 -15.06
CA VAL A 79 1.87 -6.20 -14.05
C VAL A 79 1.77 -5.57 -12.65
N ILE A 80 1.91 -4.24 -12.58
CA ILE A 80 1.79 -3.47 -11.33
C ILE A 80 0.34 -3.52 -10.85
N GLU A 81 -0.62 -3.28 -11.75
CA GLU A 81 -2.05 -3.34 -11.44
C GLU A 81 -2.48 -4.72 -10.95
N ALA A 82 -2.02 -5.79 -11.61
CA ALA A 82 -2.30 -7.17 -11.22
C ALA A 82 -1.75 -7.49 -9.81
N GLN A 83 -0.55 -7.02 -9.48
CA GLN A 83 0.03 -7.20 -8.14
C GLN A 83 -0.71 -6.38 -7.06
N LEU A 84 -1.10 -5.14 -7.38
CA LEU A 84 -1.86 -4.29 -6.47
C LEU A 84 -3.23 -4.90 -6.18
N GLN A 85 -3.92 -5.41 -7.19
CA GLN A 85 -5.21 -6.08 -7.04
C GLN A 85 -5.09 -7.30 -6.15
N LYS A 86 -4.08 -8.15 -6.38
CA LYS A 86 -3.81 -9.34 -5.55
C LYS A 86 -3.58 -8.99 -4.07
N LEU A 87 -2.87 -7.88 -3.78
CA LEU A 87 -2.66 -7.40 -2.43
C LEU A 87 -3.97 -6.89 -1.79
N GLN A 88 -4.80 -6.19 -2.54
CA GLN A 88 -6.11 -5.72 -2.07
C GLN A 88 -7.06 -6.88 -1.77
N ASP A 89 -7.11 -7.88 -2.65
CA ASP A 89 -7.96 -9.06 -2.48
C ASP A 89 -7.52 -9.90 -1.28
N THR A 90 -6.21 -10.06 -1.08
CA THR A 90 -5.66 -10.74 0.11
C THR A 90 -6.01 -9.98 1.39
N LYS A 91 -5.98 -8.63 1.37
CA LYS A 91 -6.36 -7.81 2.51
C LYS A 91 -7.85 -7.95 2.85
N LYS A 92 -8.73 -7.89 1.85
CA LYS A 92 -10.17 -8.10 2.03
C LYS A 92 -10.48 -9.50 2.57
N ALA A 93 -9.88 -10.54 2.00
CA ALA A 93 -10.05 -11.91 2.48
C ALA A 93 -9.60 -12.09 3.93
N ASN A 94 -8.50 -11.44 4.34
CA ASN A 94 -8.05 -11.46 5.74
C ASN A 94 -8.96 -10.69 6.69
N GLU A 95 -9.56 -9.57 6.24
CA GLU A 95 -10.52 -8.79 7.02
C GLU A 95 -11.84 -9.57 7.21
N GLU A 96 -12.32 -10.23 6.17
CA GLU A 96 -13.51 -11.09 6.20
C GLU A 96 -13.29 -12.34 7.08
N ALA A 97 -12.13 -13.01 6.94
CA ALA A 97 -11.80 -14.19 7.73
C ALA A 97 -11.59 -13.88 9.22
N ASN A 98 -11.17 -12.66 9.57
CA ASN A 98 -10.99 -12.22 10.95
C ASN A 98 -12.21 -11.51 11.55
N TYR A 99 -13.31 -11.40 10.82
CA TYR A 99 -14.54 -10.84 11.38
C TYR A 99 -15.13 -11.81 12.42
N LYS A 100 -14.84 -11.54 13.70
CA LYS A 100 -15.50 -12.19 14.84
C LYS A 100 -16.67 -11.33 15.27
N ALA A 101 -17.89 -11.76 14.95
CA ALA A 101 -19.08 -11.16 15.52
C ALA A 101 -19.00 -11.22 17.05
N ASN A 102 -19.30 -10.11 17.71
CA ASN A 102 -19.36 -10.09 19.18
C ASN A 102 -20.44 -11.08 19.65
N PRO A 103 -20.21 -11.79 20.77
CA PRO A 103 -21.22 -12.68 21.33
C PRO A 103 -22.52 -11.92 21.57
N ILE A 104 -23.65 -12.58 21.30
CA ILE A 104 -24.98 -12.05 21.55
C ILE A 104 -25.06 -11.72 23.04
N ARG A 105 -25.47 -10.49 23.37
CA ARG A 105 -25.69 -10.07 24.76
C ARG A 105 -26.87 -10.85 25.35
N GLU A 106 -26.94 -10.92 26.67
CA GLU A 106 -28.07 -11.53 27.37
C GLU A 106 -29.40 -10.88 26.95
N ASN A 107 -30.47 -11.69 26.99
CA ASN A 107 -31.81 -11.21 26.68
C ASN A 107 -32.23 -10.15 27.71
N ILE A 108 -32.79 -9.05 27.22
CA ILE A 108 -33.41 -8.02 28.06
C ILE A 108 -34.92 -8.24 28.13
N ALA A 109 -35.56 -7.74 29.19
CA ALA A 109 -37.01 -7.74 29.27
C ALA A 109 -37.61 -6.79 28.23
N PHE A 110 -38.79 -7.12 27.70
CA PHE A 110 -39.48 -6.27 26.72
C PHE A 110 -39.79 -4.87 27.27
N ASP A 111 -40.05 -4.77 28.57
CA ASP A 111 -40.28 -3.49 29.24
C ASP A 111 -39.07 -2.54 29.15
N ASP A 112 -37.85 -3.05 29.03
CA ASP A 112 -36.66 -2.21 28.83
C ASP A 112 -36.60 -1.63 27.42
N PHE A 113 -37.15 -2.35 26.42
CA PHE A 113 -37.31 -1.81 25.07
C PHE A 113 -38.37 -0.70 25.03
N LEU A 114 -39.50 -0.87 25.75
CA LEU A 114 -40.54 0.16 25.86
C LEU A 114 -40.04 1.46 26.53
N LYS A 115 -39.01 1.37 27.38
CA LYS A 115 -38.37 2.55 27.97
C LYS A 115 -37.52 3.34 26.98
N LEU A 116 -37.14 2.80 25.82
CA LEU A 116 -36.32 3.49 24.83
C LEU A 116 -37.20 4.32 23.88
N ASP A 117 -36.90 5.60 23.76
CA ASP A 117 -37.55 6.48 22.78
C ASP A 117 -36.74 6.44 21.48
N ILE A 118 -37.17 5.59 20.54
CA ILE A 118 -36.50 5.40 19.25
C ILE A 118 -37.20 6.25 18.19
N ARG A 119 -36.46 7.15 17.53
CA ARG A 119 -37.00 8.07 16.53
C ARG A 119 -36.19 8.06 15.24
N VAL A 120 -36.85 8.48 14.17
CA VAL A 120 -36.21 8.73 12.87
C VAL A 120 -36.06 10.23 12.70
N GLY A 121 -34.85 10.67 12.38
CA GLY A 121 -34.54 12.07 12.10
C GLY A 121 -33.72 12.23 10.83
N THR A 122 -33.77 13.42 10.25
CA THR A 122 -33.00 13.77 9.05
C THR A 122 -31.66 14.36 9.45
N VAL A 123 -30.57 13.87 8.86
CA VAL A 123 -29.23 14.42 9.07
C VAL A 123 -29.13 15.77 8.34
N LEU A 124 -29.03 16.86 9.09
CA LEU A 124 -28.78 18.19 8.55
C LEU A 124 -27.30 18.39 8.21
N GLU A 125 -26.41 17.97 9.10
CA GLU A 125 -24.97 18.12 8.96
C GLU A 125 -24.25 16.89 9.51
N CYS A 126 -23.18 16.49 8.84
CA CYS A 126 -22.27 15.45 9.31
C CYS A 126 -20.83 15.95 9.17
N THR A 127 -20.05 15.91 10.24
CA THR A 127 -18.65 16.31 10.24
C THR A 127 -17.78 15.28 10.94
N LYS A 128 -16.52 15.15 10.53
CA LYS A 128 -15.57 14.27 11.22
C LYS A 128 -15.08 14.95 12.51
N VAL A 129 -15.08 14.22 13.62
CA VAL A 129 -14.66 14.79 14.90
C VAL A 129 -13.15 15.02 14.92
N PRO A 130 -12.66 16.23 15.25
CA PRO A 130 -11.23 16.51 15.36
C PRO A 130 -10.58 15.57 16.37
N LYS A 131 -9.41 14.99 16.01
CA LYS A 131 -8.64 14.05 16.85
C LYS A 131 -9.31 12.69 17.12
N ALA A 132 -10.40 12.35 16.44
CA ALA A 132 -11.02 11.03 16.54
C ALA A 132 -11.31 10.45 15.15
N ASP A 133 -10.42 9.59 14.67
CA ASP A 133 -10.50 9.04 13.31
C ASP A 133 -11.71 8.14 13.05
N LYS A 134 -12.34 7.64 14.11
CA LYS A 134 -13.48 6.73 14.05
C LYS A 134 -14.83 7.43 14.26
N LEU A 135 -14.85 8.70 14.66
CA LEU A 135 -16.08 9.37 15.10
C LEU A 135 -16.57 10.39 14.07
N LEU A 136 -17.87 10.33 13.76
CA LEU A 136 -18.61 11.34 13.02
C LEU A 136 -19.60 12.02 13.98
N GLN A 137 -19.72 13.34 13.87
CA GLN A 137 -20.70 14.16 14.57
C GLN A 137 -21.83 14.50 13.61
N PHE A 138 -23.06 14.26 14.05
CA PHE A 138 -24.29 14.46 13.31
C PHE A 138 -25.12 15.55 13.98
N ARG A 139 -25.66 16.47 13.19
CA ARG A 139 -26.77 17.34 13.60
C ARG A 139 -28.03 16.79 12.96
N ILE A 140 -28.95 16.29 13.78
CA ILE A 140 -30.16 15.60 13.34
C ILE A 140 -31.39 16.44 13.73
N ASP A 141 -32.36 16.47 12.82
CA ASP A 141 -33.66 17.11 13.02
C ASP A 141 -34.77 16.04 12.97
N ASP A 142 -35.52 15.90 14.06
CA ASP A 142 -36.67 14.99 14.19
C ASP A 142 -38.01 15.74 14.14
N GLY A 143 -38.00 17.02 13.76
CA GLY A 143 -39.18 17.89 13.70
C GLY A 143 -39.58 18.51 15.03
N LEU A 144 -38.90 18.18 16.14
CA LEU A 144 -39.09 18.83 17.44
C LEU A 144 -37.87 19.66 17.82
N GLU A 145 -36.69 19.02 17.89
CA GLU A 145 -35.48 19.64 18.38
C GLU A 145 -34.26 19.20 17.56
N LYS A 146 -33.35 20.13 17.30
CA LYS A 146 -32.07 19.81 16.67
C LYS A 146 -31.13 19.23 17.72
N ARG A 147 -30.67 18.00 17.49
CA ARG A 147 -29.81 17.26 18.42
C ARG A 147 -28.47 16.94 17.79
N THR A 148 -27.44 16.92 18.62
CA THR A 148 -26.09 16.52 18.23
C THR A 148 -25.81 15.10 18.70
N ILE A 149 -25.49 14.20 17.77
CA ILE A 149 -25.17 12.80 18.04
C ILE A 149 -23.78 12.49 17.51
N VAL A 150 -23.00 11.68 18.24
CA VAL A 150 -21.68 11.21 17.78
C VAL A 150 -21.74 9.71 17.56
N SER A 151 -21.31 9.24 16.38
CA SER A 151 -21.30 7.81 16.02
C SER A 151 -19.93 7.36 15.51
N GLY A 152 -19.57 6.12 15.84
CA GLY A 152 -18.27 5.51 15.56
C GLY A 152 -18.11 4.90 14.17
N ILE A 153 -18.76 5.47 13.14
CA ILE A 153 -18.88 4.87 11.81
C ILE A 153 -18.03 5.54 10.73
N ALA A 154 -17.08 6.40 11.12
CA ALA A 154 -16.25 7.17 10.17
C ALA A 154 -15.38 6.31 9.25
N GLN A 155 -15.14 5.04 9.61
CA GLN A 155 -14.36 4.10 8.79
C GLN A 155 -15.18 3.47 7.66
N HIS A 156 -16.50 3.52 7.74
CA HIS A 156 -17.40 2.85 6.80
C HIS A 156 -18.16 3.83 5.90
N TYR A 157 -18.36 5.06 6.36
CA TYR A 157 -19.16 6.06 5.65
C TYR A 157 -18.46 7.40 5.62
N LYS A 158 -18.62 8.11 4.50
CA LYS A 158 -18.16 9.49 4.37
C LYS A 158 -19.24 10.45 4.86
N PRO A 159 -18.88 11.58 5.51
CA PRO A 159 -19.86 12.53 6.02
C PRO A 159 -20.84 13.04 4.97
N GLU A 160 -20.36 13.26 3.75
CA GLU A 160 -21.13 13.82 2.63
C GLU A 160 -22.23 12.86 2.16
N GLU A 161 -22.02 11.55 2.32
CA GLU A 161 -22.99 10.52 1.95
C GLU A 161 -24.14 10.39 2.96
N LEU A 162 -24.01 11.01 4.13
CA LEU A 162 -24.96 10.89 5.24
C LEU A 162 -25.85 12.13 5.38
N VAL A 163 -25.45 13.28 4.86
CA VAL A 163 -26.26 14.50 4.87
C VAL A 163 -27.53 14.29 4.04
N GLY A 164 -28.68 14.68 4.59
CA GLY A 164 -30.01 14.52 3.97
C GLY A 164 -30.63 13.13 4.12
N LYS A 165 -29.90 12.14 4.66
CA LYS A 165 -30.47 10.82 4.93
C LYS A 165 -31.26 10.79 6.23
N GLN A 166 -32.27 9.94 6.27
CA GLN A 166 -33.01 9.63 7.50
C GLN A 166 -32.28 8.53 8.27
N VAL A 167 -32.07 8.74 9.56
CA VAL A 167 -31.38 7.81 10.46
C VAL A 167 -32.20 7.56 11.71
N CYS A 168 -32.11 6.35 12.24
CA CYS A 168 -32.75 5.94 13.48
C CYS A 168 -31.82 6.21 14.67
N PHE A 169 -32.32 6.82 15.74
CA PHE A 169 -31.56 7.11 16.94
C PHE A 169 -32.42 6.98 18.21
N ILE A 170 -31.77 6.89 19.37
CA ILE A 170 -32.44 6.86 20.67
C ILE A 170 -32.44 8.27 21.26
N ALA A 171 -33.62 8.88 21.43
CA ALA A 171 -33.80 10.26 21.81
C ALA A 171 -33.71 10.52 23.33
N ASN A 172 -33.92 9.49 24.17
CA ASN A 172 -34.01 9.62 25.62
C ASN A 172 -32.80 9.06 26.40
N LEU A 173 -31.64 8.91 25.75
CA LEU A 173 -30.40 8.61 26.46
C LEU A 173 -29.85 9.86 27.17
N ALA A 174 -29.33 9.69 28.38
CA ALA A 174 -28.63 10.75 29.08
C ALA A 174 -27.39 11.21 28.28
N PRO A 175 -27.10 12.52 28.21
CA PRO A 175 -25.92 13.03 27.52
C PRO A 175 -24.63 12.40 28.06
N ARG A 176 -23.78 11.90 27.17
CA ARG A 176 -22.50 11.30 27.54
C ARG A 176 -21.36 11.85 26.70
N ASN A 177 -20.28 12.24 27.38
CA ASN A 177 -19.07 12.75 26.73
C ASN A 177 -18.24 11.60 26.14
N LEU A 178 -18.26 11.46 24.81
CA LEU A 178 -17.44 10.50 24.08
C LEU A 178 -16.11 11.14 23.70
N ARG A 179 -15.16 11.25 24.65
CA ARG A 179 -13.70 11.57 24.56
C ARG A 179 -13.16 12.58 23.50
N ALA A 180 -13.99 13.21 22.67
CA ALA A 180 -13.59 13.99 21.50
C ALA A 180 -14.58 15.13 21.18
N SER A 181 -15.77 15.17 21.79
CA SER A 181 -16.84 16.12 21.41
C SER A 181 -16.88 17.45 22.17
N PHE A 182 -15.85 17.81 22.96
CA PHE A 182 -15.76 19.15 23.56
C PHE A 182 -14.29 19.59 23.69
N LEU A 183 -13.73 20.10 22.59
CA LEU A 183 -12.85 21.27 22.68
C LEU A 183 -13.76 22.46 22.33
N ARG A 184 -13.90 23.37 23.31
CA ARG A 184 -14.61 24.67 23.33
C ARG A 184 -14.71 25.33 21.94
N GLU A 185 -15.79 26.04 21.60
CA GLU A 185 -16.53 27.06 22.34
C GLU A 185 -18.04 27.03 22.08
#